data_AF-A0A1L4FR52-F1
#
_entry.id   AF-A0A1L4FR52-F1
#
_cell.length_a   1.000
_cell.length_b   1.000
_cell.length_c   1.000
_cell.angle_alpha   90.00
_cell.angle_beta   90.00
_cell.angle_gamma   90.00
#
_symmetry.space_group_name_H-M   'P 1'
#
loop_
_entity.id
_entity.type
_entity.pdbx_description
1 polymer ?
#
loop_
_entity_poly.entity_id
_entity_poly.type
_entity_poly.pdbx_seq_one_letter_code
_entity_poly.pdbx_strand_id
1 'polypeptide(L)' 'GLFIIIILLYAGTHWCYEIVDMLRNNSSEFTKQMPPLIDMLPAERIKQVSDGVFVSHLLPRHTPKDVFEKRCKIVNVY' A
#
# COMPACT_ATOMS: atom_id res chain seq x y z
N GLY A 1 1.06 14.66 -0.85
CA GLY A 1 0.95 13.34 -1.46
C GLY A 1 0.28 12.37 -0.54
N LEU A 2 -0.70 11.60 -1.02
CA LEU A 2 -1.37 10.56 -0.22
C LEU A 2 -0.72 9.20 -0.53
N PHE A 3 -0.20 8.59 0.52
CA PHE A 3 0.47 7.28 0.49
C PHE A 3 -0.42 6.28 1.21
N ILE A 4 -0.85 5.20 0.55
CA ILE A 4 -1.75 4.21 1.17
C ILE A 4 -1.05 2.87 1.22
N ILE A 5 -0.96 2.27 2.41
CA ILE A 5 -0.48 0.90 2.56
C ILE A 5 -1.66 0.01 2.93
N ILE A 6 -1.80 -1.08 2.19
CA ILE A 6 -2.74 -2.15 2.48
C ILE A 6 -1.96 -3.28 3.16
N ILE A 7 -2.29 -3.55 4.42
CA ILE A 7 -1.68 -4.63 5.22
C ILE A 7 -2.65 -5.81 5.28
N LEU A 8 -2.20 -6.99 4.88
CA LEU A 8 -3.01 -8.21 4.79
C LEU A 8 -2.27 -9.46 5.25
N LEU A 9 -2.98 -10.33 5.95
CA LEU A 9 -2.49 -11.64 6.40
C LEU A 9 -2.96 -12.80 5.50
N TYR A 10 -3.89 -12.57 4.56
CA TYR A 10 -4.43 -13.63 3.69
C TYR A 10 -5.00 -13.12 2.34
N ALA A 11 -5.69 -13.99 1.60
CA ALA A 11 -6.29 -13.77 0.29
C ALA A 11 -7.19 -12.52 0.19
N GLY A 12 -7.32 -11.95 -1.02
CA GLY A 12 -8.15 -10.76 -1.28
C GLY A 12 -7.36 -9.47 -1.53
N THR A 13 -6.02 -9.52 -1.42
CA THR A 13 -5.10 -8.39 -1.64
C THR A 13 -5.31 -7.68 -2.96
N HIS A 14 -5.49 -8.45 -4.04
CA HIS A 14 -5.73 -7.89 -5.36
C HIS A 14 -7.03 -7.08 -5.38
N TRP A 15 -8.12 -7.63 -4.85
CA TRP A 15 -9.43 -6.98 -4.85
C TRP A 15 -9.44 -5.69 -4.01
N CYS A 16 -8.85 -5.73 -2.82
CA CYS A 16 -8.74 -4.55 -1.96
C CYS A 16 -7.88 -3.45 -2.62
N TYR A 17 -6.77 -3.83 -3.23
CA TYR A 17 -5.92 -2.92 -3.98
C TYR A 17 -6.68 -2.22 -5.10
N GLU A 18 -7.40 -2.96 -5.94
CA GLU A 18 -8.20 -2.40 -7.04
C GLU A 18 -9.19 -1.35 -6.53
N ILE A 19 -9.93 -1.66 -5.46
CA ILE A 19 -10.91 -0.72 -4.87
C ILE A 19 -10.23 0.56 -4.39
N VAL A 20 -9.12 0.43 -3.67
CA VAL A 20 -8.40 1.60 -3.13
C VAL A 20 -7.77 2.44 -4.24
N ASP A 21 -7.21 1.80 -5.28
CA ASP A 21 -6.65 2.50 -6.43
C ASP A 21 -7.74 3.23 -7.24
N MET A 22 -8.86 2.56 -7.51
CA MET A 22 -10.04 3.16 -8.14
C MET A 22 -10.55 4.39 -7.35
N LEU A 23 -10.70 4.27 -6.02
CA LEU A 23 -11.12 5.38 -5.17
C LEU A 23 -10.11 6.53 -5.18
N ARG A 24 -8.81 6.24 -5.12
CA ARG A 24 -7.74 7.26 -5.17
C ARG A 24 -7.77 8.02 -6.49
N ASN A 25 -7.97 7.30 -7.59
CA ASN A 25 -7.90 7.85 -8.94
C ASN A 25 -9.27 8.36 -9.45
N ASN A 26 -10.32 8.28 -8.63
CA ASN A 26 -11.70 8.59 -9.00
C ASN A 26 -12.13 7.89 -10.30
N SER A 27 -11.82 6.59 -10.36
CA SER A 27 -12.01 5.72 -11.52
C SER A 27 -12.88 4.52 -11.16
N SER A 28 -13.46 3.87 -12.18
CA SER A 28 -14.12 2.56 -12.08
C SER A 28 -13.43 1.50 -12.94
N GLU A 29 -12.28 1.83 -13.53
CA GLU A 29 -11.50 0.92 -14.36
C GLU A 29 -10.51 0.13 -13.50
N PHE A 30 -10.46 -1.18 -13.73
CA PHE A 30 -9.45 -2.04 -13.11
C PHE A 30 -8.07 -1.71 -13.65
N THR A 31 -7.05 -1.76 -12.78
CA THR A 31 -5.68 -1.64 -13.24
C THR A 31 -5.22 -2.91 -13.95
N LYS A 32 -4.29 -2.74 -14.89
CA LYS A 32 -3.58 -3.85 -15.54
C LYS A 32 -2.26 -4.17 -14.86
N GLN A 33 -1.88 -3.36 -13.86
CA GLN A 33 -0.61 -3.47 -13.17
C GLN A 33 -0.75 -4.30 -11.91
N MET A 34 0.25 -5.13 -11.62
CA MET A 34 0.27 -5.83 -10.34
C MET A 34 0.45 -4.82 -9.18
N PRO A 35 -0.20 -5.07 -8.03
CA PRO A 35 -0.02 -4.23 -6.85
C PRO A 35 1.46 -4.13 -6.47
N PRO A 36 2.03 -2.93 -6.31
CA PRO A 36 3.42 -2.78 -5.94
C PRO A 36 3.61 -3.20 -4.48
N LEU A 37 4.47 -4.20 -4.25
CA LEU A 37 4.78 -4.72 -2.93
C LEU A 37 5.91 -3.90 -2.29
N ILE A 38 5.64 -3.31 -1.12
CA ILE A 38 6.62 -2.48 -0.40
C ILE A 38 7.62 -3.31 0.40
N ASP A 39 7.29 -4.56 0.73
CA ASP A 39 8.09 -5.44 1.59
C ASP A 39 9.50 -5.72 1.05
N MET A 40 9.66 -5.64 -0.27
CA MET A 40 10.94 -5.89 -0.94
C MET A 40 11.85 -4.65 -1.00
N LEU A 41 11.35 -3.48 -0.61
CA LEU A 41 12.14 -2.26 -0.61
C LEU A 41 12.98 -2.17 0.67
N PRO A 42 14.28 -1.83 0.56
CA PRO A 42 15.09 -1.45 1.71
C PRO A 42 14.43 -0.29 2.46
N ALA A 43 14.54 -0.27 3.79
CA ALA A 43 13.90 0.74 4.64
C ALA A 43 14.28 2.17 4.24
N GLU A 44 15.54 2.38 3.80
CA GLU A 44 16.09 3.67 3.39
C GLU A 44 15.42 4.21 2.11
N ARG A 45 14.85 3.31 1.28
CA ARG A 45 14.20 3.66 0.01
C ARG A 45 12.73 4.01 0.20
N ILE A 46 12.11 3.67 1.33
CA ILE A 46 10.68 3.94 1.61
C ILE A 46 10.37 5.43 1.53
N LYS A 47 11.28 6.28 2.01
CA LYS A 47 11.11 7.74 1.96
C LYS A 47 11.02 8.26 0.51
N GLN A 48 11.71 7.61 -0.42
CA GLN A 48 11.81 7.99 -1.82
C GLN A 48 10.65 7.46 -2.68
N VAL A 49 9.81 6.57 -2.13
CA VAL A 49 8.66 6.02 -2.86
C VAL A 49 7.67 7.14 -3.20
N SER A 50 7.22 7.15 -4.45
CA SER A 50 6.20 8.09 -4.93
C SER A 50 4.85 7.89 -4.24
N ASP A 51 3.99 8.89 -4.33
CA ASP A 51 2.62 8.75 -3.85
C ASP A 51 1.87 7.67 -4.64
N GLY A 52 1.15 6.80 -3.94
CA GLY A 52 0.49 5.66 -4.56
C GLY A 52 -0.18 4.75 -3.54
N VAL A 53 -0.74 3.66 -4.05
CA VAL A 53 -1.26 2.55 -3.26
C VAL A 53 -0.21 1.45 -3.29
N PHE A 54 0.15 0.93 -2.13
CA PHE A 54 1.15 -0.12 -1.97
C PHE A 54 0.59 -1.23 -1.09
N VAL A 55 1.07 -2.43 -1.33
CA VAL A 55 0.73 -3.61 -0.54
C VAL A 55 1.88 -3.96 0.38
N SER A 56 1.56 -4.40 1.59
CA SER A 56 2.51 -4.98 2.53
C SER A 56 1.91 -6.22 3.20
N HIS A 57 2.72 -7.25 3.39
CA HIS A 57 2.38 -8.40 4.24
C HIS A 57 3.01 -8.26 5.64
N LEU A 58 3.73 -7.17 5.89
CA LEU A 58 4.30 -6.89 7.20
C LEU A 58 3.20 -6.44 8.14
N LEU A 59 3.13 -7.09 9.30
CA LEU A 59 2.35 -6.57 10.42
C LEU A 59 2.83 -5.14 10.75
N PRO A 60 1.95 -4.25 11.25
CA PRO A 60 2.31 -2.86 11.56
C PRO A 60 3.57 -2.72 12.44
N ARG A 61 3.79 -3.67 13.36
CA ARG A 61 4.98 -3.72 14.23
C ARG A 61 6.31 -3.99 13.51
N HIS A 62 6.26 -4.57 12.31
CA HIS A 62 7.41 -4.88 11.47
C HIS A 62 7.54 -3.89 10.31
N THR A 63 6.51 -3.09 10.05
CA THR A 63 6.56 -2.01 9.07
C THR A 63 7.51 -0.91 9.54
N PRO A 64 8.45 -0.42 8.70
CA PRO A 64 9.39 0.62 9.10
C PRO A 64 8.68 1.90 9.58
N LYS A 65 9.15 2.50 10.67
CA LYS A 65 8.52 3.68 11.29
C LYS A 65 8.34 4.84 10.33
N ASP A 66 9.28 4.99 9.39
CA ASP A 66 9.27 6.00 8.33
C ASP A 66 8.00 5.97 7.46
N VAL A 67 7.35 4.81 7.34
CA VAL A 67 6.05 4.68 6.67
C VAL A 67 4.98 5.49 7.39
N PHE A 68 4.93 5.39 8.72
CA PHE A 68 3.92 6.04 9.56
C PHE A 68 4.21 7.54 9.74
N GLU A 69 5.48 7.94 9.64
CA GLU A 69 5.90 9.34 9.72
C GLU A 69 5.59 10.12 8.42
N LYS A 70 5.64 9.44 7.27
CA LYS A 70 5.05 9.97 6.03
C LYS A 70 3.53 10.00 6.23
N ARG A 71 2.82 11.00 5.66
CA ARG A 71 1.34 11.13 5.76
C ARG A 71 0.62 9.97 5.06
N CYS A 72 0.73 8.78 5.62
CA CYS A 72 0.16 7.56 5.09
C CYS A 72 -1.20 7.28 5.70
N LYS A 73 -2.04 6.59 4.93
CA LYS A 73 -3.22 5.92 5.46
C LYS A 73 -2.98 4.42 5.38
N ILE A 74 -3.39 3.70 6.41
CA ILE A 74 -3.22 2.25 6.47
C ILE A 74 -4.61 1.62 6.42
N VAL A 75 -4.77 0.71 5.48
CA VAL A 75 -5.95 -0.15 5.37
C VAL A 75 -5.51 -1.53 5.81
N ASN A 76 -6.06 -2.01 6.93
CA ASN A 76 -5.76 -3.34 7.43
C ASN A 76 -6.98 -4.22 7.21
N VAL A 77 -6.79 -5.34 6.52
CA VAL A 77 -7.88 -6.26 6.15
C VAL A 77 -7.61 -7.60 6.82
N TYR A 78 -8.61 -8.10 7.55
CA TYR A 78 -8.59 -9.34 8.34
C TYR A 78 -9.53 -10.38 7.76
#